data_AF-A0A535LEH0-F1
#
_entry.id   AF-A0A535LEH0-F1
#
_cell.length_a   1.000
_cell.length_b   1.000
_cell.length_c   1.000
_cell.angle_alpha   90.00
_cell.angle_beta   90.00
_cell.angle_gamma   90.00
#
_symmetry.space_group_name_H-M   'P 1'
#
loop_
_entity.id
_entity.type
_entity.pdbx_description
1 polymer ?
#
loop_
_entity_poly.entity_id
_entity_poly.type
_entity_poly.pdbx_seq_one_letter_code
_entity_poly.pdbx_strand_id
1 'polypeptide(L)'
;GEGKTLTAAQLVDLYAEWVDRYPIISIEDGMAEDDWDGWKLITDRLGGKIQLVGDDLFVTNVQRLEEGINRGVANSILIKVNQIGTLTETLRAIDTARSAGYSAVISHRSGETEDTTIADLVVATGTGMIKTGAPARAERVAKYNRLLAIEHELGAGAYYAQASSLP
;
A
#
# COMPACT_ATOMS: atom_id res chain seq x y z
N GLY A 1 17.90 4.32 15.39
CA GLY A 1 17.09 5.09 16.35
C GLY A 1 17.13 4.54 17.76
N GLU A 2 17.21 3.22 17.96
CA GLU A 2 17.05 2.61 19.30
C GLU A 2 18.29 1.89 19.85
N GLY A 3 19.42 1.90 19.14
CA GLY A 3 20.65 1.21 19.57
C GLY A 3 20.53 -0.33 19.62
N LYS A 4 19.46 -0.90 19.06
CA LYS A 4 19.24 -2.34 18.95
C LYS A 4 19.51 -2.81 17.53
N THR A 5 20.14 -3.98 17.41
CA THR A 5 20.25 -4.73 16.17
C THR A 5 19.44 -6.00 16.34
N LEU A 6 18.41 -6.18 15.55
CA LEU A 6 17.53 -7.34 15.59
C LEU A 6 17.80 -8.21 14.36
N THR A 7 17.70 -9.52 14.53
CA THR A 7 17.54 -10.44 13.39
C THR A 7 16.15 -10.26 12.78
N ALA A 8 15.94 -10.73 11.54
CA ALA A 8 14.62 -10.71 10.92
C ALA A 8 13.55 -11.36 11.81
N ALA A 9 13.85 -12.51 12.43
CA ALA A 9 12.93 -13.18 13.34
C ALA A 9 12.59 -12.34 14.58
N GLN A 10 13.59 -11.71 15.21
CA GLN A 10 13.37 -10.82 16.35
C GLN A 10 12.57 -9.57 15.97
N LEU A 11 12.74 -9.07 14.74
CA LEU A 11 11.96 -7.96 14.22
C LEU A 11 10.49 -8.35 13.98
N VAL A 12 10.23 -9.55 13.43
CA VAL A 12 8.87 -10.10 13.31
C VAL A 12 8.20 -10.24 14.68
N ASP A 13 8.92 -10.76 15.68
CA ASP A 13 8.39 -10.90 17.03
C ASP A 13 8.02 -9.54 17.65
N LEU A 14 8.85 -8.51 17.42
CA LEU A 14 8.56 -7.15 17.84
C LEU A 14 7.29 -6.60 17.18
N TYR A 15 7.14 -6.78 15.86
CA TYR A 15 5.92 -6.36 15.16
C TYR A 15 4.69 -7.12 15.64
N ALA A 16 4.80 -8.42 15.91
CA ALA A 16 3.71 -9.20 16.47
C ALA A 16 3.27 -8.67 17.84
N GLU A 17 4.22 -8.34 18.72
CA GLU A 17 3.93 -7.70 20.01
C GLU A 17 3.19 -6.37 19.82
N TRP A 18 3.60 -5.55 18.85
CA TRP A 18 2.95 -4.27 18.58
C TRP A 18 1.54 -4.44 18.02
N VAL A 19 1.33 -5.38 17.10
CA VAL A 19 0.01 -5.70 16.52
C VAL A 19 -0.94 -6.26 17.59
N ASP A 20 -0.45 -7.04 18.55
CA ASP A 20 -1.28 -7.54 19.65
C ASP A 20 -1.59 -6.44 20.70
N ARG A 21 -0.72 -5.42 20.84
CA ARG A 21 -0.88 -4.33 21.82
C ARG A 21 -1.64 -3.12 21.30
N TYR A 22 -1.50 -2.82 20.02
CA TYR A 22 -2.04 -1.62 19.37
C TYR A 22 -2.89 -2.01 18.17
N PRO A 23 -3.91 -1.21 17.81
CA PRO A 23 -4.77 -1.48 16.65
C PRO A 23 -4.06 -1.16 15.32
N ILE A 24 -2.90 -1.76 15.10
CA ILE A 24 -2.14 -1.65 13.87
C ILE A 24 -2.81 -2.55 12.85
N ILE A 25 -3.28 -1.96 11.75
CA ILE A 25 -3.98 -2.68 10.67
C ILE A 25 -3.10 -2.85 9.42
N SER A 26 -1.98 -2.13 9.34
CA SER A 26 -1.11 -2.13 8.18
C SER A 26 0.34 -1.81 8.59
N ILE A 27 1.29 -2.54 8.00
CA ILE A 27 2.73 -2.26 8.06
C ILE A 27 3.25 -2.18 6.63
N GLU A 28 3.97 -1.10 6.33
CA GLU A 28 4.67 -0.91 5.07
C GLU A 28 6.17 -1.11 5.27
N ASP A 29 6.83 -1.82 4.36
CA ASP A 29 8.27 -2.10 4.37
C ASP A 29 8.81 -2.57 5.74
N GLY A 30 8.14 -3.57 6.32
CA GLY A 30 8.57 -4.18 7.58
C GLY A 30 9.90 -4.96 7.47
N MET A 31 10.33 -5.30 6.25
CA MET A 31 11.59 -5.98 5.97
C MET A 31 12.32 -5.27 4.82
N ALA A 32 13.63 -5.46 4.74
CA ALA A 32 14.43 -4.86 3.68
C ALA A 32 13.98 -5.33 2.29
N GLU A 33 14.21 -4.51 1.26
CA GLU A 33 13.71 -4.72 -0.11
C GLU A 33 14.12 -6.07 -0.73
N ASP A 34 15.29 -6.60 -0.39
CA ASP A 34 15.78 -7.89 -0.89
C ASP A 34 15.77 -9.01 0.17
N ASP A 35 15.24 -8.76 1.37
CA ASP A 35 15.07 -9.78 2.41
C ASP A 35 13.79 -10.60 2.21
N TRP A 36 13.75 -11.36 1.11
CA TRP A 36 12.60 -12.20 0.75
C TRP A 36 12.24 -13.24 1.82
N ASP A 37 13.23 -13.77 2.54
CA ASP A 37 13.03 -14.73 3.62
C ASP A 37 12.41 -14.06 4.84
N GLY A 38 12.89 -12.87 5.22
CA GLY A 38 12.27 -12.05 6.26
C GLY A 38 10.84 -11.66 5.90
N TRP A 39 10.60 -11.26 4.65
CA TRP A 39 9.26 -10.97 4.13
C TRP A 39 8.32 -12.19 4.19
N LYS A 40 8.83 -13.39 3.89
CA LYS A 40 8.05 -14.63 4.07
C LYS A 40 7.72 -14.87 5.52
N LEU A 41 8.68 -14.67 6.42
CA LEU A 41 8.50 -14.85 7.86
C LEU A 41 7.42 -13.91 8.44
N ILE A 42 7.47 -12.61 8.12
CA ILE A 42 6.45 -11.66 8.58
C ILE A 42 5.07 -11.98 7.98
N THR A 43 5.03 -12.43 6.72
CA THR A 43 3.78 -12.78 6.04
C THR A 43 3.12 -14.00 6.67
N ASP A 44 3.89 -15.06 6.93
CA ASP A 44 3.40 -16.26 7.61
C ASP A 44 2.89 -15.96 9.02
N ARG A 45 3.55 -15.01 9.72
CA ARG A 45 3.20 -14.67 11.09
C ARG A 45 2.01 -13.73 11.20
N LEU A 46 1.89 -12.74 10.32
CA LEU A 46 0.98 -11.59 10.47
C LEU A 46 0.06 -11.34 9.27
N GLY A 47 0.32 -11.94 8.10
CA GLY A 47 -0.40 -11.64 6.86
C GLY A 47 -1.89 -12.03 6.85
N GLY A 48 -2.33 -12.87 7.80
CA GLY A 48 -3.74 -13.19 8.04
C GLY A 48 -4.40 -12.35 9.14
N LYS A 49 -3.72 -11.32 9.66
CA LYS A 49 -4.23 -10.41 10.70
C LYS A 49 -4.17 -8.94 10.29
N ILE A 50 -3.16 -8.57 9.51
CA ILE A 50 -2.90 -7.19 9.11
C ILE A 50 -2.46 -7.12 7.65
N GLN A 51 -2.57 -5.94 7.07
CA GLN A 51 -2.00 -5.63 5.78
C GLN A 51 -0.47 -5.47 5.87
N LEU A 52 0.22 -6.05 4.90
CA LEU A 52 1.67 -5.98 4.72
C LEU A 52 1.92 -5.40 3.33
N VAL A 53 2.32 -4.14 3.29
CA VAL A 53 2.49 -3.34 2.07
C VAL A 53 3.95 -3.35 1.65
N GLY A 54 4.25 -3.91 0.48
CA GLY A 54 5.56 -3.75 -0.17
C GLY A 54 5.61 -2.46 -0.99
N ASP A 55 6.45 -1.51 -0.58
CA ASP A 55 6.81 -0.33 -1.37
C ASP A 55 8.17 -0.56 -2.03
N ASP A 56 9.26 -0.52 -1.27
CA ASP A 56 10.60 -0.79 -1.79
C ASP A 56 10.77 -2.28 -2.17
N LEU A 57 10.01 -3.19 -1.55
CA LEU A 57 9.97 -4.60 -1.97
C LEU A 57 9.54 -4.77 -3.43
N PHE A 58 8.54 -4.02 -3.89
CA PHE A 58 7.95 -4.22 -5.22
C PHE A 58 8.30 -3.12 -6.22
N VAL A 59 8.62 -1.91 -5.76
CA VAL A 59 8.95 -0.72 -6.57
C VAL A 59 7.99 -0.47 -7.74
N THR A 60 6.70 -0.79 -7.56
CA THR A 60 5.69 -0.78 -8.62
C THR A 60 6.15 -1.56 -9.88
N ASN A 61 6.89 -2.66 -9.72
CA ASN A 61 7.38 -3.51 -10.80
C ASN A 61 6.59 -4.81 -10.85
N VAL A 62 5.92 -5.08 -11.99
CA VAL A 62 5.05 -6.25 -12.17
C VAL A 62 5.80 -7.57 -12.00
N GLN A 63 7.05 -7.68 -12.45
CA GLN A 63 7.82 -8.93 -12.33
C GLN A 63 8.19 -9.23 -10.87
N ARG A 64 8.61 -8.21 -10.11
CA ARG A 64 8.88 -8.38 -8.67
C ARG A 64 7.60 -8.67 -7.89
N LEU A 65 6.49 -8.05 -8.27
CA LEU A 65 5.18 -8.36 -7.68
C LEU A 65 4.78 -9.81 -7.94
N GLU A 66 4.89 -10.30 -9.18
CA GLU A 66 4.61 -11.70 -9.54
C GLU A 66 5.51 -12.67 -8.78
N GLU A 67 6.80 -12.36 -8.64
CA GLU A 67 7.71 -13.15 -7.81
C GLU A 67 7.26 -13.20 -6.34
N GLY A 68 6.85 -12.06 -5.77
CA GLY A 68 6.37 -12.01 -4.40
C GLY A 68 5.08 -12.78 -4.17
N ILE A 69 4.13 -12.68 -5.12
CA ILE A 69 2.89 -13.47 -5.12
C ILE A 69 3.23 -14.97 -5.13
N ASN A 70 4.13 -15.40 -6.02
CA ASN A 70 4.53 -16.81 -6.13
C ASN A 70 5.23 -17.34 -4.87
N ARG A 71 5.97 -16.47 -4.16
CA ARG A 71 6.62 -16.80 -2.89
C ARG A 71 5.67 -16.71 -1.69
N GLY A 72 4.48 -16.11 -1.85
CA GLY A 72 3.56 -15.84 -0.75
C GLY A 72 4.12 -14.83 0.25
N VAL A 73 4.68 -13.72 -0.26
CA VAL A 73 5.20 -12.63 0.58
C VAL A 73 4.41 -11.35 0.41
N ALA A 74 4.24 -10.61 1.52
CA ALA A 74 3.32 -9.49 1.63
C ALA A 74 1.86 -9.89 1.29
N ASN A 75 0.94 -8.94 1.37
CA ASN A 75 -0.44 -9.11 0.87
C ASN A 75 -0.99 -7.81 0.26
N SER A 76 -0.10 -6.83 0.05
CA SER A 76 -0.42 -5.53 -0.54
C SER A 76 0.79 -4.93 -1.23
N ILE A 77 0.53 -4.09 -2.23
CA ILE A 77 1.56 -3.30 -2.94
C ILE A 77 1.27 -1.80 -2.80
N LEU A 78 2.32 -1.00 -2.62
CA LEU A 78 2.23 0.45 -2.76
C LEU A 78 2.46 0.83 -4.24
N ILE A 79 1.50 1.52 -4.84
CA ILE A 79 1.53 1.91 -6.24
C ILE A 79 1.98 3.37 -6.36
N LYS A 80 3.15 3.59 -6.97
CA LYS A 80 3.65 4.92 -7.34
C LYS A 80 3.70 5.02 -8.86
N VAL A 81 2.78 5.78 -9.45
CA VAL A 81 2.58 5.90 -10.90
C VAL A 81 3.90 6.24 -11.64
N ASN A 82 4.73 7.10 -11.06
CA ASN A 82 5.99 7.51 -11.67
C ASN A 82 7.15 6.51 -11.50
N GLN A 83 7.02 5.46 -10.67
CA GLN A 83 8.02 4.37 -10.61
C GLN A 83 7.89 3.46 -11.84
N ILE A 84 6.67 3.20 -12.30
CA ILE A 84 6.42 2.33 -13.45
C ILE A 84 6.33 3.11 -14.78
N GLY A 85 6.02 4.41 -14.71
CA GLY A 85 6.20 5.36 -15.81
C GLY A 85 4.96 5.64 -16.66
N THR A 86 4.07 4.66 -16.86
CA THR A 86 2.83 4.84 -17.65
C THR A 86 1.57 4.44 -16.90
N LEU A 87 0.43 5.04 -17.29
CA LEU A 87 -0.88 4.67 -16.74
C LEU A 87 -1.27 3.23 -17.11
N THR A 88 -1.01 2.79 -18.34
CA THR A 88 -1.29 1.41 -18.77
C THR A 88 -0.57 0.40 -17.89
N GLU A 89 0.72 0.63 -17.62
CA GLU A 89 1.49 -0.28 -16.76
C GLU A 89 1.05 -0.18 -15.30
N THR A 90 0.68 1.01 -14.83
CA THR A 90 0.10 1.21 -13.49
C THR A 90 -1.17 0.37 -13.31
N LEU A 91 -2.10 0.42 -14.28
CA LEU A 91 -3.31 -0.38 -14.28
C LEU A 91 -2.99 -1.88 -14.30
N ARG A 92 -2.01 -2.30 -15.11
CA ARG A 92 -1.54 -3.70 -15.12
C ARG A 92 -1.04 -4.15 -13.76
N ALA A 93 -0.24 -3.33 -13.05
CA ALA A 93 0.25 -3.67 -11.72
C ALA A 93 -0.89 -3.81 -10.70
N ILE A 94 -1.88 -2.91 -10.75
CA ILE A 94 -3.08 -2.98 -9.91
C ILE A 94 -3.87 -4.27 -10.21
N ASP A 95 -4.08 -4.61 -11.48
CA ASP A 95 -4.83 -5.79 -11.88
C ASP A 95 -4.10 -7.10 -11.52
N THR A 96 -2.77 -7.13 -11.66
CA THR A 96 -1.94 -8.25 -11.20
C THR A 96 -2.09 -8.47 -9.69
N ALA A 97 -1.98 -7.40 -8.89
CA ALA A 97 -2.18 -7.49 -7.45
C ALA A 97 -3.59 -7.99 -7.10
N ARG A 98 -4.62 -7.36 -7.68
CA ARG A 98 -6.02 -7.71 -7.42
C ARG A 98 -6.32 -9.17 -7.77
N SER A 99 -5.80 -9.66 -8.90
CA SER A 99 -6.02 -11.04 -9.36
C SER A 99 -5.40 -12.08 -8.42
N ALA A 100 -4.37 -11.70 -7.67
CA ALA A 100 -3.73 -12.54 -6.65
C ALA A 100 -4.31 -12.34 -5.24
N GLY A 101 -5.38 -11.55 -5.09
CA GLY A 101 -5.96 -11.21 -3.78
C GLY A 101 -5.16 -10.19 -2.97
N TYR A 102 -4.18 -9.52 -3.59
CA TYR A 102 -3.44 -8.43 -2.94
C TYR A 102 -4.23 -7.14 -3.06
N SER A 103 -4.15 -6.31 -2.02
CA SER A 103 -4.60 -4.92 -2.13
C SER A 103 -3.56 -4.05 -2.84
N ALA A 104 -4.03 -2.95 -3.44
CA ALA A 104 -3.17 -1.95 -4.05
C ALA A 104 -3.43 -0.59 -3.42
N VAL A 105 -2.41 0.02 -2.83
CA VAL A 105 -2.52 1.34 -2.18
C VAL A 105 -1.90 2.38 -3.09
N ILE A 106 -2.72 3.30 -3.62
CA ILE A 106 -2.21 4.35 -4.51
C ILE A 106 -1.51 5.42 -3.68
N SER A 107 -0.28 5.77 -4.06
CA SER A 107 0.59 6.60 -3.23
C SER A 107 1.13 7.84 -3.93
N HIS A 108 1.37 8.87 -3.14
CA HIS A 108 2.08 10.09 -3.53
C HIS A 108 3.60 9.88 -3.61
N ARG A 109 4.32 10.95 -3.99
CA ARG A 109 5.79 11.06 -3.85
C ARG A 109 6.18 12.19 -2.89
N SER A 110 7.35 12.05 -2.27
CA SER A 110 7.87 13.00 -1.27
C SER A 110 7.96 14.42 -1.80
N GLY A 111 8.39 14.60 -3.05
CA GLY A 111 8.15 15.81 -3.84
C GLY A 111 6.85 15.66 -4.61
N GLU A 112 5.87 16.52 -4.33
CA GLU A 112 4.59 16.52 -5.03
C GLU A 112 4.22 17.90 -5.57
N THR A 113 3.25 17.92 -6.47
CA THR A 113 2.66 19.08 -7.14
C THR A 113 1.18 19.21 -6.77
N GLU A 114 0.51 20.21 -7.32
CA GLU A 114 -0.94 20.39 -7.25
C GLU A 114 -1.74 19.40 -8.12
N ASP A 115 -1.08 18.56 -8.95
CA ASP A 115 -1.75 17.53 -9.75
C ASP A 115 -2.58 16.60 -8.85
N THR A 116 -3.75 16.17 -9.30
CA THR A 116 -4.65 15.33 -8.48
C THR A 116 -4.97 13.98 -9.11
N THR A 117 -4.24 13.56 -10.14
CA THR A 117 -4.50 12.35 -10.94
C THR A 117 -4.66 11.10 -10.08
N ILE A 118 -3.88 10.97 -9.00
CA ILE A 118 -3.97 9.80 -8.11
C ILE A 118 -5.30 9.71 -7.33
N ALA A 119 -6.00 10.83 -7.13
CA ALA A 119 -7.33 10.86 -6.52
C ALA A 119 -8.40 10.32 -7.48
N ASP A 120 -8.31 10.66 -8.77
CA ASP A 120 -9.19 10.08 -9.79
C ASP A 120 -8.85 8.59 -10.00
N LEU A 121 -7.56 8.24 -10.01
CA LEU A 121 -7.12 6.86 -10.24
C LEU A 121 -7.60 5.91 -9.14
N VAL A 122 -7.58 6.31 -7.86
CA VAL A 122 -8.02 5.43 -6.75
C VAL A 122 -9.50 5.10 -6.85
N VAL A 123 -10.32 6.06 -7.29
CA VAL A 123 -11.76 5.86 -7.50
C VAL A 123 -12.01 5.05 -8.77
N ALA A 124 -11.35 5.39 -9.88
CA ALA A 124 -11.51 4.71 -11.17
C ALA A 124 -11.13 3.22 -11.10
N THR A 125 -10.13 2.88 -10.30
CA THR A 125 -9.67 1.49 -10.10
C THR A 125 -10.33 0.79 -8.93
N GLY A 126 -11.13 1.51 -8.12
CA GLY A 126 -11.82 0.94 -6.96
C GLY A 126 -10.90 0.24 -5.97
N THR A 127 -9.64 0.68 -5.83
CA THR A 127 -8.69 0.01 -4.92
C THR A 127 -8.99 0.28 -3.44
N GLY A 128 -9.78 1.31 -3.15
CA GLY A 128 -10.30 1.62 -1.82
C GLY A 128 -9.30 2.27 -0.85
N MET A 129 -8.02 2.42 -1.24
CA MET A 129 -6.98 2.93 -0.36
C MET A 129 -6.03 3.91 -1.07
N ILE A 130 -5.79 5.05 -0.42
CA ILE A 130 -4.86 6.09 -0.88
C ILE A 130 -3.93 6.50 0.26
N LYS A 131 -2.63 6.63 -0.05
CA LYS A 131 -1.61 7.21 0.82
C LYS A 131 -1.17 8.54 0.21
N THR A 132 -1.81 9.65 0.62
CA THR A 132 -1.54 11.00 0.05
C THR A 132 -0.98 12.02 1.07
N GLY A 133 -0.44 11.55 2.20
CA GLY A 133 0.28 12.37 3.18
C GLY A 133 -0.64 13.11 4.16
N ALA A 134 -0.07 13.99 4.99
CA ALA A 134 -0.83 14.69 6.02
C ALA A 134 -1.74 15.79 5.42
N PRO A 135 -2.92 16.06 6.02
CA PRO A 135 -3.85 17.12 5.60
C PRO A 135 -3.35 18.51 6.03
N ALA A 136 -2.17 18.91 5.57
CA ALA A 136 -1.52 20.15 5.98
C ALA A 136 -0.94 20.94 4.81
N ARG A 137 -0.13 20.30 3.97
CA ARG A 137 0.52 20.98 2.84
C ARG A 137 -0.40 20.98 1.61
N ALA A 138 -0.37 22.07 0.84
CA ALA A 138 -1.30 22.29 -0.27
C ALA A 138 -1.23 21.16 -1.31
N GLU A 139 -0.04 20.66 -1.63
CA GLU A 139 0.14 19.56 -2.60
C GLU A 139 -0.51 18.24 -2.14
N ARG A 140 -0.71 18.06 -0.83
CA ARG A 140 -1.40 16.90 -0.23
C ARG A 140 -2.91 17.14 -0.17
N VAL A 141 -3.29 18.31 0.34
CA VAL A 141 -4.67 18.74 0.48
C VAL A 141 -5.39 18.81 -0.86
N ALA A 142 -4.70 19.14 -1.95
CA ALA A 142 -5.27 19.11 -3.30
C ALA A 142 -5.92 17.76 -3.64
N LYS A 143 -5.30 16.63 -3.26
CA LYS A 143 -5.84 15.29 -3.54
C LYS A 143 -7.06 15.00 -2.67
N TYR A 144 -7.04 15.40 -1.41
CA TYR A 144 -8.21 15.30 -0.54
C TYR A 144 -9.39 16.12 -1.07
N ASN A 145 -9.14 17.35 -1.50
CA ASN A 145 -10.16 18.20 -2.12
C ASN A 145 -10.73 17.58 -3.39
N ARG A 146 -9.88 16.92 -4.20
CA ARG A 146 -10.35 16.20 -5.39
C ARG A 146 -11.23 15.00 -5.01
N LEU A 147 -10.87 14.23 -3.98
CA LEU A 147 -11.72 13.13 -3.50
C LEU A 147 -13.09 13.62 -2.98
N LEU A 148 -13.13 14.73 -2.25
CA LEU A 148 -14.39 15.36 -1.82
C LEU A 148 -15.25 15.80 -3.02
N ALA A 149 -14.61 16.34 -4.06
CA ALA A 149 -15.30 16.70 -5.30
C ALA A 149 -15.86 15.46 -6.03
N ILE A 150 -15.06 14.39 -6.16
CA ILE A 150 -15.52 13.13 -6.78
C ILE A 150 -16.68 12.52 -6.00
N GLU A 151 -16.60 12.49 -4.67
CA GLU A 151 -17.70 12.01 -3.82
C GLU A 151 -18.98 12.82 -4.05
N HIS A 152 -18.86 14.15 -4.11
CA HIS A 152 -19.97 15.04 -4.41
C HIS A 152 -20.56 14.80 -5.81
N GLU A 153 -19.72 14.63 -6.83
CA GLU A 153 -20.10 14.33 -8.21
C GLU A 153 -20.87 13.00 -8.33
N LEU A 154 -20.45 11.97 -7.59
CA LEU A 154 -21.10 10.65 -7.58
C LEU A 154 -22.43 10.63 -6.82
N GLY A 155 -22.61 11.51 -5.83
CA GLY A 155 -23.83 11.61 -5.04
C GLY A 155 -24.21 10.27 -4.40
N ALA A 156 -25.44 9.80 -4.66
CA ALA A 156 -25.92 8.52 -4.12
C ALA A 156 -25.17 7.28 -4.66
N GLY A 157 -24.38 7.42 -5.73
CA GLY A 157 -23.53 6.35 -6.25
C GLY A 157 -22.17 6.24 -5.54
N ALA A 158 -21.85 7.17 -4.64
CA ALA A 158 -20.61 7.12 -3.88
C ALA A 158 -20.62 5.95 -2.88
N TYR A 159 -19.52 5.21 -2.81
CA TYR A 159 -19.29 4.18 -1.81
C TYR A 159 -17.93 4.39 -1.15
N TYR A 160 -17.93 4.63 0.16
CA TYR A 160 -16.70 4.71 0.95
C TYR A 160 -16.23 3.31 1.34
N ALA A 161 -14.99 2.98 1.02
CA ALA A 161 -14.39 1.69 1.35
C ALA A 161 -14.44 1.44 2.87
N GLN A 162 -14.93 0.27 3.27
CA GLN A 162 -15.09 -0.12 4.68
C GLN A 162 -13.88 -0.95 5.13
N ALA A 163 -13.63 -0.98 6.44
CA ALA A 163 -12.50 -1.74 7.03
C ALA A 163 -12.49 -3.24 6.67
N SER A 164 -13.63 -3.81 6.25
CA SER A 164 -13.72 -5.19 5.74
C SER A 164 -12.94 -5.44 4.43
N SER A 165 -12.33 -4.41 3.84
CA SER A 165 -11.44 -4.52 2.69
C SER A 165 -9.98 -4.82 3.05
N LEU A 166 -9.67 -4.95 4.35
CA LEU A 166 -8.38 -5.39 4.87
C LEU A 166 -8.48 -6.86 5.36
N PRO A 167 -7.41 -7.65 5.25
CA PRO A 167 -7.37 -9.04 5.72
C PRO A 167 -7.64 -9.19 7.22
#